data_AF-A0A7Y0SQH4-F1
#
_entry.id   AF-A0A7Y0SQH4-F1
#
_cell.length_a   1.000
_cell.length_b   1.000
_cell.length_c   1.000
_cell.angle_alpha   90.00
_cell.angle_beta   90.00
_cell.angle_gamma   90.00
#
_symmetry.space_group_name_H-M   'P 1'
#
loop_
_entity.id
_entity.type
_entity.pdbx_description
1 polymer ?
#
loop_
_entity_poly.entity_id
_entity_poly.type
_entity_poly.pdbx_seq_one_letter_code
_entity_poly.pdbx_strand_id
1 'polypeptide(L)'
;IYSVTMILIQLIWKCEQSEFEMNAKRVLKSCHYVGSYCKSKFLGACVEKRQSYCCFTSPLSRIIQEQVRPKLGLGLGSAKSPNCEGLTASQLNQVDWSLVNLDEWIG
;
A
#
# COMPACT_ATOMS: atom_id res chain seq x y z
N ILE A 1 27.36 -19.02 17.82
CA ILE A 1 26.36 -19.85 17.10
C ILE A 1 25.09 -19.02 16.82
N TYR A 2 24.38 -18.53 17.85
CA TYR A 2 23.18 -17.68 17.70
C TYR A 2 23.35 -16.43 16.81
N SER A 3 24.47 -15.71 16.94
CA SER A 3 24.74 -14.50 16.15
C SER A 3 24.91 -14.82 14.65
N VAL A 4 25.54 -15.95 14.32
CA VAL A 4 25.73 -16.39 12.92
C VAL A 4 24.39 -16.79 12.32
N THR A 5 23.54 -17.50 13.06
CA THR A 5 22.20 -17.87 12.59
C THR A 5 21.31 -16.65 12.35
N MET A 6 21.37 -15.62 13.21
CA MET A 6 20.58 -14.40 13.04
C MET A 6 21.03 -13.56 11.84
N ILE A 7 22.33 -13.50 11.57
CA ILE A 7 22.87 -12.82 10.39
C ILE A 7 22.38 -13.49 9.11
N LEU A 8 22.40 -14.83 9.04
CA LEU A 8 21.91 -15.59 7.88
C LEU A 8 20.41 -15.38 7.64
N ILE A 9 19.61 -15.35 8.70
CA ILE A 9 18.18 -15.01 8.69
C ILE A 9 17.98 -13.63 8.02
N GLN A 10 18.71 -12.60 8.45
CA GLN A 10 18.56 -11.24 7.90
C GLN A 10 18.98 -11.13 6.43
N LEU A 11 19.98 -11.90 5.99
CA LEU A 11 20.41 -11.93 4.59
C LEU A 11 19.37 -12.59 3.68
N ILE A 12 18.70 -13.63 4.15
CA ILE A 12 17.65 -14.34 3.40
C ILE A 12 16.38 -13.48 3.28
N TRP A 13 16.01 -12.77 4.34
CA TRP A 13 14.82 -11.88 4.38
C TRP A 13 15.17 -10.41 4.15
N LYS A 14 16.13 -10.13 3.26
CA LYS A 14 16.44 -8.76 2.85
C LYS A 14 15.28 -8.17 2.04
N CYS A 15 15.02 -6.87 2.21
CA CYS A 15 14.05 -6.17 1.37
C CYS A 15 14.46 -6.18 -0.11
N GLU A 16 13.49 -6.39 -0.98
CA GLU A 16 13.64 -6.28 -2.44
C GLU A 16 13.71 -4.79 -2.87
N GLN A 17 14.28 -4.51 -4.05
CA GLN A 17 14.39 -3.13 -4.55
C GLN A 17 13.02 -2.44 -4.70
N SER A 18 12.02 -3.19 -5.15
CA SER A 18 10.62 -2.75 -5.23
C SER A 18 10.06 -2.32 -3.86
N GLU A 19 10.46 -2.99 -2.77
CA GLU A 19 10.06 -2.66 -1.41
C GLU A 19 10.75 -1.37 -0.92
N PHE A 20 11.97 -1.10 -1.36
CA PHE A 20 12.64 0.18 -1.10
C PHE A 20 11.94 1.34 -1.82
N GLU A 21 11.61 1.18 -3.10
CA GLU A 21 10.87 2.19 -3.87
C GLU A 21 9.48 2.45 -3.28
N MET A 22 8.77 1.39 -2.88
CA MET A 22 7.51 1.49 -2.17
C MET A 22 7.67 2.27 -0.87
N ASN A 23 8.70 1.98 -0.08
CA ASN A 23 8.98 2.71 1.16
C ASN A 23 9.28 4.19 0.91
N ALA A 24 10.00 4.54 -0.14
CA ALA A 24 10.22 5.93 -0.52
C ALA A 24 8.89 6.64 -0.83
N LYS A 25 8.02 6.03 -1.67
CA LYS A 25 6.69 6.57 -1.97
C LYS A 25 5.78 6.67 -0.73
N ARG A 26 5.94 5.75 0.23
CA ARG A 26 5.23 5.76 1.51
C ARG A 26 5.64 6.96 2.35
N VAL A 27 6.93 7.25 2.45
CA VAL A 27 7.44 8.44 3.17
C VAL A 27 6.93 9.73 2.53
N LEU A 28 6.80 9.75 1.21
CA LEU A 28 6.19 10.85 0.46
C LEU A 28 4.68 10.97 0.65
N LYS A 29 4.03 10.15 1.49
CA LYS A 29 2.57 10.08 1.67
C LYS A 29 1.78 9.79 0.39
N SER A 30 2.39 9.08 -0.57
CA SER A 30 1.74 8.71 -1.85
C SER A 30 1.16 7.29 -1.84
N CYS A 31 1.23 6.57 -0.71
CA CYS A 31 0.76 5.19 -0.60
C CYS A 31 -0.37 5.02 0.41
N HIS A 32 -1.42 4.28 0.02
CA HIS A 32 -2.47 3.82 0.91
C HIS A 32 -2.16 2.42 1.43
N TYR A 33 -2.38 2.18 2.72
CA TYR A 33 -2.19 0.86 3.34
C TYR A 33 -3.40 -0.05 3.12
N VAL A 34 -3.22 -1.17 2.44
CA VAL A 34 -4.31 -2.13 2.17
C VAL A 34 -4.43 -3.18 3.27
N GLY A 35 -3.30 -3.58 3.86
CA GLY A 35 -3.28 -4.58 4.93
C GLY A 35 -1.94 -5.29 5.05
N SER A 36 -1.87 -6.30 5.91
CA SER A 36 -0.67 -7.12 6.09
C SER A 36 -1.01 -8.60 6.06
N TYR A 37 -0.04 -9.40 5.62
CA TYR A 37 -0.19 -10.85 5.58
C TYR A 37 1.13 -11.53 5.92
N CYS A 38 1.03 -12.78 6.37
CA CYS A 38 2.20 -13.61 6.59
C CYS A 38 2.65 -14.22 5.25
N LYS A 39 3.84 -13.86 4.77
CA LYS A 39 4.41 -14.40 3.53
C LYS A 39 5.00 -15.78 3.77
N SER A 40 5.79 -15.94 4.84
CA SER A 40 6.37 -17.22 5.22
C SER A 40 6.12 -17.51 6.71
N LYS A 41 5.78 -18.77 6.99
CA LYS A 41 5.55 -19.30 8.33
C LYS A 41 6.56 -20.40 8.62
N PHE A 42 7.07 -20.44 9.84
CA PHE A 42 7.94 -21.50 10.32
C PHE A 42 7.43 -21.97 11.68
N LEU A 43 7.23 -23.30 11.84
CA LEU A 43 6.69 -23.92 13.06
C LEU A 43 5.38 -23.27 13.55
N GLY A 44 4.51 -22.86 12.64
CA GLY A 44 3.23 -22.20 12.96
C GLY A 44 3.34 -20.71 13.28
N ALA A 45 4.53 -20.19 13.56
CA ALA A 45 4.79 -18.76 13.76
C ALA A 45 5.03 -18.03 12.43
N CYS A 46 4.59 -16.77 12.35
CA CYS A 46 4.91 -15.93 11.20
C CYS A 46 6.33 -15.39 11.31
N VAL A 47 7.19 -15.75 10.36
CA VAL A 47 8.59 -15.30 10.35
C VAL A 47 8.81 -14.11 9.42
N GLU A 48 7.97 -13.97 8.40
CA GLU A 48 8.03 -12.85 7.45
C GLU A 48 6.63 -12.27 7.26
N LYS A 49 6.41 -11.09 7.83
CA LYS A 49 5.16 -10.34 7.67
C LYS A 49 5.36 -9.27 6.61
N ARG A 50 4.59 -9.34 5.52
CA ARG A 50 4.59 -8.32 4.47
C ARG A 50 3.42 -7.37 4.65
N GLN A 51 3.67 -6.08 4.42
CA GLN A 51 2.66 -5.05 4.36
C GLN A 51 2.38 -4.72 2.90
N SER A 52 1.11 -4.59 2.55
CA SER A 52 0.65 -4.31 1.19
C SER A 52 0.13 -2.89 1.11
N TYR A 53 0.57 -2.18 0.08
CA TYR A 53 0.23 -0.79 -0.16
C TYR A 53 -0.15 -0.57 -1.62
N CYS A 54 -1.11 0.32 -1.86
CA CYS A 54 -1.32 0.91 -3.18
C CYS A 54 -0.62 2.27 -3.23
N CYS A 55 0.45 2.34 -4.03
CA CYS A 55 1.24 3.56 -4.18
C CYS A 55 0.91 4.26 -5.50
N PHE A 56 0.53 5.53 -5.41
CA PHE A 56 0.18 6.39 -6.53
C PHE A 56 1.29 7.40 -6.83
N THR A 57 1.13 8.17 -7.90
CA THR A 57 2.15 9.12 -8.37
C THR A 57 2.37 10.28 -7.39
N SER A 58 1.34 10.67 -6.62
CA SER A 58 1.41 11.78 -5.69
C SER A 58 0.50 11.56 -4.47
N PRO A 59 0.67 12.37 -3.39
CA PRO A 59 -0.25 12.38 -2.26
C PRO A 59 -1.68 12.73 -2.68
N LEU A 60 -1.85 13.68 -3.60
CA LEU A 60 -3.15 14.04 -4.14
C LEU A 60 -3.83 12.84 -4.82
N SER A 61 -3.09 12.08 -5.65
CA SER A 61 -3.64 10.89 -6.29
C SER A 61 -4.06 9.82 -5.27
N ARG A 62 -3.32 9.67 -4.16
CA ARG A 62 -3.72 8.79 -3.05
C ARG A 62 -5.01 9.27 -2.40
N ILE A 63 -5.11 10.54 -2.05
CA ILE A 63 -6.31 11.11 -1.40
C ILE A 63 -7.55 10.93 -2.29
N ILE A 64 -7.42 11.24 -3.58
CA ILE A 64 -8.51 11.02 -4.56
C ILE A 64 -8.91 9.55 -4.57
N GLN A 65 -7.97 8.62 -4.65
CA GLN A 65 -8.28 7.19 -4.63
C GLN A 65 -8.98 6.75 -3.34
N GLU A 66 -8.58 7.26 -2.18
CA GLU A 66 -9.19 6.94 -0.89
C GLU A 66 -10.62 7.48 -0.78
N GLN A 67 -10.87 8.70 -1.24
CA GLN A 67 -12.17 9.36 -1.12
C GLN A 67 -13.15 8.92 -2.21
N VAL A 68 -12.68 8.68 -3.44
CA VAL A 68 -13.54 8.42 -4.60
C VAL A 68 -13.90 6.94 -4.75
N ARG A 69 -12.96 6.01 -4.53
CA ARG A 69 -13.23 4.57 -4.74
C ARG A 69 -14.45 4.08 -3.96
N PRO A 70 -14.66 4.43 -2.68
CA PRO A 70 -15.85 4.00 -1.94
C PRO A 70 -17.16 4.54 -2.55
N LYS A 71 -17.15 5.74 -3.15
CA LYS A 71 -18.32 6.35 -3.80
C LYS A 71 -18.72 5.61 -5.07
N LEU A 72 -17.74 5.01 -5.76
CA LEU A 72 -17.94 4.20 -6.95
C LEU A 72 -18.15 2.71 -6.64
N GLY A 73 -18.24 2.33 -5.36
CA GLY A 73 -18.35 0.93 -4.93
C GLY A 73 -17.07 0.10 -5.20
N LEU A 74 -15.93 0.76 -5.40
CA LEU A 74 -14.65 0.12 -5.66
C LEU A 74 -13.88 -0.09 -4.35
N GLY A 75 -13.45 -1.32 -4.09
CA GLY A 75 -12.57 -1.66 -2.97
C GLY A 75 -11.10 -1.72 -3.38
N LEU A 76 -10.19 -1.65 -2.41
CA LEU A 76 -8.74 -1.82 -2.63
C LEU A 76 -8.31 -3.30 -2.61
N GLY A 77 -9.26 -4.24 -2.57
CA GLY A 77 -8.97 -5.67 -2.49
C GLY A 77 -8.45 -6.09 -1.12
N SER A 78 -7.67 -7.18 -1.10
CA SER A 78 -7.08 -7.73 0.12
C SER A 78 -5.57 -7.50 0.16
N ALA A 79 -4.96 -7.64 1.34
CA ALA A 79 -3.50 -7.48 1.46
C ALA A 79 -2.70 -8.40 0.51
N LYS A 80 -3.20 -9.61 0.22
CA LYS A 80 -2.56 -10.56 -0.72
C LYS A 80 -2.88 -10.30 -2.19
N SER A 81 -3.99 -9.63 -2.46
CA SER A 81 -4.44 -9.31 -3.82
C SER A 81 -5.05 -7.91 -3.79
N PRO A 82 -4.20 -6.87 -3.73
CA PRO A 82 -4.66 -5.49 -3.70
C PRO A 82 -5.13 -5.08 -5.11
N ASN A 83 -6.20 -4.29 -5.16
CA ASN A 83 -6.64 -3.60 -6.37
C ASN A 83 -6.18 -2.15 -6.30
N CYS A 84 -5.08 -1.84 -6.99
CA CYS A 84 -4.49 -0.50 -7.05
C CYS A 84 -4.76 0.20 -8.39
N GLU A 85 -5.76 -0.23 -9.15
CA GLU A 85 -6.05 0.35 -10.46
C GLU A 85 -6.42 1.84 -10.35
N GLY A 86 -5.99 2.60 -11.35
CA GLY A 86 -6.34 4.00 -11.52
C GLY A 86 -7.83 4.19 -11.82
N LEU A 87 -8.37 5.37 -11.50
CA LEU A 87 -9.71 5.75 -11.93
C LEU A 87 -9.67 6.23 -13.38
N THR A 88 -10.63 5.78 -14.18
CA THR A 88 -10.83 6.26 -15.53
C THR A 88 -11.47 7.66 -15.53
N ALA A 89 -11.32 8.41 -16.63
CA ALA A 89 -11.97 9.71 -16.77
C ALA A 89 -13.50 9.63 -16.63
N SER A 90 -14.12 8.57 -17.16
CA SER A 90 -15.57 8.35 -17.02
C SER A 90 -16.00 8.17 -15.57
N GLN A 91 -15.22 7.43 -14.78
CA GLN A 91 -15.47 7.24 -13.35
C GLN A 91 -15.33 8.55 -12.57
N LEU A 92 -14.32 9.36 -12.87
CA LEU A 92 -14.10 10.66 -12.23
C LEU A 92 -15.22 11.66 -12.55
N ASN A 93 -15.81 11.59 -13.74
CA ASN A 93 -16.93 12.46 -14.12
C ASN A 93 -18.23 12.16 -13.36
N GLN A 94 -18.36 10.96 -12.77
CA GLN A 94 -19.53 10.56 -11.98
C GLN A 94 -19.41 10.95 -10.50
N VAL A 95 -18.26 11.49 -10.09
CA VAL A 95 -17.98 11.84 -8.70
C VAL A 95 -18.59 13.18 -8.37
N ASP A 96 -19.31 13.24 -7.26
CA ASP A 96 -19.67 14.50 -6.62
C ASP A 96 -18.45 15.05 -5.86
N TRP A 97 -17.76 16.01 -6.48
CA TRP A 97 -16.56 16.65 -5.93
C TRP A 97 -16.84 17.53 -4.71
N SER A 98 -18.09 17.89 -4.42
CA SER A 98 -18.44 18.62 -3.19
C SER A 98 -18.26 17.77 -1.94
N LEU A 99 -18.21 16.44 -2.10
CA LEU A 99 -18.05 15.47 -1.01
C LEU A 99 -16.61 14.94 -0.90
N VAL A 100 -15.67 15.48 -1.68
CA VAL A 100 -14.26 15.07 -1.65
C VAL A 100 -13.47 16.08 -0.82
N ASN A 101 -12.90 15.61 0.29
CA ASN A 101 -12.01 16.42 1.12
C ASN A 101 -10.57 16.33 0.62
N LEU A 102 -9.97 17.48 0.29
CA LEU A 102 -8.58 17.62 -0.16
C LEU A 102 -7.72 18.44 0.80
N ASP A 103 -8.17 18.67 2.03
CA ASP A 103 -7.51 19.53 3.02
C ASP A 103 -6.07 19.06 3.30
N GLU A 104 -5.86 17.74 3.35
CA GLU A 104 -4.53 17.14 3.53
C GLU A 104 -3.52 17.59 2.45
N TRP A 105 -3.99 17.86 1.23
CA TRP A 105 -3.13 18.27 0.13
C TRP A 105 -2.79 19.77 0.17
N ILE A 106 -3.72 20.61 0.61
CA ILE A 106 -3.55 22.07 0.65
C ILE A 106 -2.86 22.59 1.92
N GLY A 107 -2.89 21.81 3.01
CA GLY A 107 -2.25 22.15 4.29
C GLY A 107 -3.22 22.68 5.33
#